data_AF-A0A3N5LVY9-F1
#
_entry.id   AF-A0A3N5LVY9-F1
#
_cell.length_a   1.000
_cell.length_b   1.000
_cell.length_c   1.000
_cell.angle_alpha   90.00
_cell.angle_beta   90.00
_cell.angle_gamma   90.00
#
_symmetry.space_group_name_H-M   'P 1'
#
loop_
_entity.id
_entity.type
_entity.pdbx_description
1 polymer ?
#
loop_
_entity_poly.entity_id
_entity_poly.type
_entity_poly.pdbx_seq_one_letter_code
_entity_poly.pdbx_strand_id
1 'polypeptide(L)'
;MKLARVLMSLGLVLSLASCGGETERPQPGTKPTETGGARPEDKTGQPTGGTRQSSPQTPAGGTATPASRPETVPAGNFLFTDITAFSGVKFRHFNDPSPRKYLPETMGAGVAFFDYDNDGLPDIYFVNGAKLKPPRSVPGAVTGALYHNLGNLKFQETTAKAKLDQPMFGMGAAVGDYDNDGFTDLFISGVDEDRLYRNSGNGTFEDVTDRTGLNDVGFGSSAAFLDYDRDGYLDLFVGRYVEWTRETDIPCSPDGVHRVYCTPEVYHGESNRLYKNLGGRRFKDVTRSSGIWHPDGKTLGVAILDHNRDGWPDIAVANDTVRNFLFVNNRDGTFSENGVMAGMAYSESGATRGGMGIDAGDADADGFTDILVGNFSQEMSALYRGSQAGFFVDDAPQAGIGLPTLMTLAFGTLFLDYDGDGLLDILIANGHIEPEINKTQRLQQYTQPTHLFRNEGQGNFRQVNDNPGSPLKERLVGRGLASADIDRDGDLDIVITQNGLAARLWRNNAKRHSWVRVQLMGTRSNRSGYGAVVKAIAGKNTWTRMLSSGRSYLSACEPVVTIGLGSTTQLDRLEITWPSGQVQTVKQPPLNTVLTIKEQAPAS
;
A
#
# COMPACT_ATOMS: atom_id res chain seq x y z
N MET A 1 1.90 39.54 49.04
CA MET A 1 0.76 39.24 49.94
C MET A 1 -0.53 39.70 49.28
N LYS A 2 -1.56 38.83 49.18
CA LYS A 2 -2.90 39.08 48.60
C LYS A 2 -2.87 39.39 47.07
N LEU A 3 -3.68 38.79 46.18
CA LEU A 3 -5.14 38.56 46.08
C LEU A 3 -5.95 39.85 45.81
N ALA A 4 -6.92 39.90 44.88
CA ALA A 4 -7.35 38.92 43.84
C ALA A 4 -8.32 39.53 42.77
N ARG A 5 -8.48 38.80 41.65
CA ARG A 5 -9.66 38.65 40.74
C ARG A 5 -10.65 39.82 40.51
N VAL A 6 -10.75 40.26 39.24
CA VAL A 6 -11.93 40.80 38.54
C VAL A 6 -11.74 40.52 37.03
N LEU A 7 -12.74 40.29 36.15
CA LEU A 7 -13.86 39.34 36.14
C LEU A 7 -14.24 39.03 34.66
N MET A 8 -15.24 38.18 34.37
CA MET A 8 -15.79 37.93 33.02
C MET A 8 -16.91 38.91 32.63
N SER A 9 -17.15 39.08 31.33
CA SER A 9 -18.46 39.50 30.79
C SER A 9 -18.74 38.83 29.43
N LEU A 10 -19.81 38.03 29.36
CA LEU A 10 -20.23 37.25 28.19
C LEU A 10 -21.33 38.00 27.42
N GLY A 11 -21.26 38.03 26.08
CA GLY A 11 -22.26 38.66 25.23
C GLY A 11 -23.34 37.67 24.75
N LEU A 12 -24.51 37.67 25.39
CA LEU A 12 -25.69 36.93 24.95
C LEU A 12 -26.75 37.91 24.42
N VAL A 13 -27.34 37.62 23.26
CA VAL A 13 -28.48 38.38 22.70
C VAL A 13 -29.67 37.45 22.56
N LEU A 14 -30.84 37.91 23.00
CA LEU A 14 -32.07 37.10 23.08
C LEU A 14 -33.03 37.35 21.90
N SER A 15 -33.94 36.41 21.71
CA SER A 15 -34.97 36.39 20.66
C SER A 15 -36.05 37.48 20.79
N LEU A 16 -36.60 37.89 19.65
CA LEU A 16 -37.98 38.37 19.54
C LEU A 16 -38.73 37.57 18.46
N ALA A 17 -40.04 37.40 18.65
CA ALA A 17 -40.92 36.65 17.76
C ALA A 17 -42.09 37.51 17.27
N SER A 18 -42.69 37.14 16.14
CA SER A 18 -43.98 37.64 15.68
C SER A 18 -44.70 36.53 14.89
N CYS A 19 -46.03 36.63 14.78
CA CYS A 19 -46.91 35.53 14.36
C CYS A 19 -47.63 35.81 13.01
N GLY A 20 -48.14 34.74 12.39
CA GLY A 20 -49.35 34.79 11.55
C GLY A 20 -49.21 34.23 10.13
N GLY A 21 -50.08 33.28 9.76
CA GLY A 21 -50.26 32.83 8.37
C GLY A 21 -50.57 31.34 8.17
N GLU A 22 -51.84 30.94 8.34
CA GLU A 22 -52.43 29.78 7.63
C GLU A 22 -52.92 30.28 6.23
N THR A 23 -53.23 29.52 5.18
CA THR A 23 -53.49 28.08 4.93
C THR A 23 -52.46 27.52 3.89
N GLU A 24 -52.61 26.50 3.01
CA GLU A 24 -53.69 25.57 2.62
C GLU A 24 -53.15 24.30 1.88
N ARG A 25 -54.04 23.34 1.57
CA ARG A 25 -53.85 22.25 0.59
C ARG A 25 -55.21 21.75 0.05
N PRO A 26 -55.29 21.39 -1.25
CA PRO A 26 -55.83 20.06 -1.61
C PRO A 26 -54.99 19.29 -2.67
N GLN A 27 -55.50 18.13 -3.11
CA GLN A 27 -54.85 17.14 -3.98
C GLN A 27 -55.43 17.13 -5.45
N PRO A 28 -55.61 15.99 -6.17
CA PRO A 28 -54.64 15.44 -7.15
C PRO A 28 -55.21 15.19 -8.58
N GLY A 29 -54.36 14.69 -9.50
CA GLY A 29 -54.75 14.04 -10.77
C GLY A 29 -53.62 13.11 -11.29
N THR A 30 -53.78 11.80 -11.50
CA THR A 30 -54.57 10.99 -12.47
C THR A 30 -53.83 10.64 -13.78
N LYS A 31 -53.68 9.33 -14.05
CA LYS A 31 -53.28 8.73 -15.35
C LYS A 31 -54.51 8.50 -16.26
N PRO A 32 -54.32 8.34 -17.58
CA PRO A 32 -54.44 7.01 -18.26
C PRO A 32 -53.06 6.49 -18.77
N THR A 33 -52.73 5.22 -19.09
CA THR A 33 -53.35 4.13 -19.92
C THR A 33 -53.50 4.49 -21.42
N GLU A 34 -53.33 3.59 -22.41
CA GLU A 34 -53.31 2.11 -22.41
C GLU A 34 -52.66 1.48 -23.68
N THR A 35 -52.20 0.21 -23.60
CA THR A 35 -51.97 -0.77 -24.71
C THR A 35 -51.07 -0.41 -25.93
N GLY A 36 -50.56 -1.37 -26.73
CA GLY A 36 -50.53 -2.84 -26.60
C GLY A 36 -50.32 -3.57 -27.94
N GLY A 37 -50.09 -4.88 -27.92
CA GLY A 37 -50.18 -5.77 -29.10
C GLY A 37 -48.92 -6.61 -29.40
N ALA A 38 -49.10 -7.85 -29.85
CA ALA A 38 -48.00 -8.78 -30.19
C ALA A 38 -48.42 -9.86 -31.21
N ARG A 39 -47.41 -10.40 -31.93
CA ARG A 39 -47.42 -11.71 -32.64
C ARG A 39 -48.37 -11.86 -33.86
N PRO A 40 -48.30 -12.96 -34.65
CA PRO A 40 -47.28 -14.04 -34.75
C PRO A 40 -46.88 -14.42 -36.23
N GLU A 41 -46.13 -15.53 -36.37
CA GLU A 41 -46.29 -16.58 -37.44
C GLU A 41 -45.90 -16.29 -38.92
N ASP A 42 -45.48 -17.25 -39.77
CA ASP A 42 -44.92 -18.62 -39.58
C ASP A 42 -44.31 -19.22 -40.89
N LYS A 43 -43.56 -20.34 -40.79
CA LYS A 43 -43.36 -21.43 -41.82
C LYS A 43 -42.79 -21.02 -43.23
N THR A 44 -42.29 -21.86 -44.14
CA THR A 44 -41.73 -23.25 -44.20
C THR A 44 -40.95 -23.41 -45.53
N GLY A 45 -40.00 -24.36 -45.67
CA GLY A 45 -39.50 -24.74 -47.01
C GLY A 45 -38.26 -25.66 -47.09
N GLN A 46 -38.48 -26.94 -47.41
CA GLN A 46 -37.51 -27.98 -47.80
C GLN A 46 -38.30 -29.06 -48.61
N PRO A 47 -37.72 -30.11 -49.27
CA PRO A 47 -36.32 -30.52 -49.46
C PRO A 47 -35.99 -31.00 -50.92
N THR A 48 -35.17 -32.07 -51.08
CA THR A 48 -34.77 -32.87 -52.28
C THR A 48 -33.53 -32.38 -53.07
N GLY A 49 -32.64 -33.25 -53.58
CA GLY A 49 -32.46 -34.70 -53.32
C GLY A 49 -31.49 -35.44 -54.28
N GLY A 50 -30.61 -36.32 -53.75
CA GLY A 50 -29.72 -37.25 -54.52
C GLY A 50 -28.41 -36.63 -55.05
N THR A 51 -27.31 -37.37 -55.38
CA THR A 51 -27.01 -38.82 -55.25
C THR A 51 -25.48 -39.04 -55.09
N ARG A 52 -25.02 -40.25 -54.71
CA ARG A 52 -23.62 -40.63 -54.36
C ARG A 52 -22.58 -40.53 -55.50
N GLN A 53 -21.32 -40.28 -55.14
CA GLN A 53 -20.17 -41.12 -55.56
C GLN A 53 -18.98 -41.09 -54.56
N SER A 54 -17.92 -41.84 -54.85
CA SER A 54 -16.93 -42.43 -53.92
C SER A 54 -15.82 -41.52 -53.36
N SER A 55 -15.31 -41.88 -52.17
CA SER A 55 -14.06 -41.39 -51.56
C SER A 55 -12.80 -41.73 -52.38
N PRO A 56 -11.67 -41.04 -52.15
CA PRO A 56 -10.69 -41.54 -51.16
C PRO A 56 -10.50 -40.65 -49.93
N GLN A 57 -9.69 -41.10 -48.96
CA GLN A 57 -9.33 -40.34 -47.76
C GLN A 57 -8.11 -39.43 -47.99
N THR A 58 -8.15 -38.23 -47.43
CA THR A 58 -7.01 -37.30 -47.30
C THR A 58 -6.96 -36.83 -45.83
N PRO A 59 -5.78 -36.65 -45.20
CA PRO A 59 -5.71 -36.29 -43.79
C PRO A 59 -6.39 -34.95 -43.46
N ALA A 60 -7.00 -34.87 -42.27
CA ALA A 60 -7.64 -33.64 -41.80
C ALA A 60 -6.58 -32.58 -41.47
N GLY A 61 -6.43 -31.59 -42.36
CA GLY A 61 -5.66 -30.38 -42.06
C GLY A 61 -6.37 -29.57 -40.98
N GLY A 62 -5.83 -29.56 -39.76
CA GLY A 62 -6.35 -28.74 -38.68
C GLY A 62 -6.26 -27.26 -39.03
N THR A 63 -7.39 -26.56 -39.06
CA THR A 63 -7.44 -25.11 -39.25
C THR A 63 -6.89 -24.42 -38.01
N ALA A 64 -5.58 -24.18 -37.99
CA ALA A 64 -4.96 -23.35 -36.98
C ALA A 64 -5.61 -21.95 -37.02
N THR A 65 -6.26 -21.57 -35.93
CA THR A 65 -6.76 -20.20 -35.75
C THR A 65 -5.57 -19.25 -35.88
N PRO A 66 -5.65 -18.16 -36.68
CA PRO A 66 -4.55 -17.21 -36.77
C PRO A 66 -4.24 -16.66 -35.38
N ALA A 67 -3.00 -16.82 -34.92
CA ALA A 67 -2.55 -16.23 -33.67
C ALA A 67 -2.80 -14.72 -33.75
N SER A 68 -3.55 -14.17 -32.81
CA SER A 68 -3.82 -12.73 -32.76
C SER A 68 -2.48 -12.00 -32.66
N ARG A 69 -2.22 -11.12 -33.64
CA ARG A 69 -1.07 -10.22 -33.62
C ARG A 69 -1.01 -9.56 -32.23
N PRO A 70 0.14 -9.57 -31.54
CA PRO A 70 0.23 -8.98 -30.21
C PRO A 70 -0.33 -7.56 -30.22
N GLU A 71 -1.24 -7.26 -29.29
CA GLU A 71 -1.63 -5.88 -29.03
C GLU A 71 -0.37 -5.12 -28.64
N THR A 72 -0.01 -4.10 -29.41
CA THR A 72 1.12 -3.24 -29.08
C THR A 72 0.82 -2.53 -27.77
N VAL A 73 1.69 -2.69 -26.77
CA VAL A 73 1.63 -1.95 -25.50
C VAL A 73 1.44 -0.46 -25.79
N PRO A 74 0.56 0.28 -25.08
CA PRO A 74 0.30 1.69 -25.36
C PRO A 74 1.55 2.57 -25.24
N ALA A 75 2.19 2.85 -26.37
CA ALA A 75 3.42 3.64 -26.43
C ALA A 75 3.11 5.14 -26.47
N GLY A 76 3.13 5.78 -25.31
CA GLY A 76 3.19 7.24 -25.18
C GLY A 76 4.63 7.71 -24.95
N ASN A 77 4.95 8.95 -25.33
CA ASN A 77 6.20 9.60 -24.95
C ASN A 77 6.08 10.19 -23.52
N PHE A 78 5.84 9.30 -22.57
CA PHE A 78 5.62 9.57 -21.15
C PHE A 78 6.52 8.66 -20.31
N LEU A 79 6.94 9.13 -19.14
CA LEU A 79 7.76 8.36 -18.21
C LEU A 79 7.03 7.09 -17.72
N PHE A 80 5.71 7.16 -17.57
CA PHE A 80 4.85 6.02 -17.27
C PHE A 80 3.73 5.90 -18.30
N THR A 81 3.32 4.67 -18.63
CA THR A 81 2.12 4.36 -19.40
C THR A 81 1.06 3.78 -18.47
N ASP A 82 -0.15 4.34 -18.45
CA ASP A 82 -1.30 3.63 -17.86
C ASP A 82 -1.66 2.40 -18.73
N ILE A 83 -1.38 1.22 -18.20
CA ILE A 83 -1.70 -0.06 -18.83
C ILE A 83 -2.92 -0.73 -18.21
N THR A 84 -3.64 -0.10 -17.28
CA THR A 84 -4.75 -0.73 -16.53
C THR A 84 -5.74 -1.44 -17.46
N ALA A 85 -6.25 -0.74 -18.47
CA ALA A 85 -7.19 -1.30 -19.44
C ALA A 85 -6.56 -2.35 -20.39
N PHE A 86 -5.29 -2.18 -20.75
CA PHE A 86 -4.55 -3.16 -21.58
C PHE A 86 -4.31 -4.47 -20.81
N SER A 87 -3.97 -4.37 -19.53
CA SER A 87 -3.56 -5.48 -18.69
C SER A 87 -4.69 -6.46 -18.36
N GLY A 88 -5.93 -5.99 -18.38
CA GLY A 88 -7.10 -6.77 -17.93
C GLY A 88 -7.45 -6.55 -16.46
N VAL A 89 -6.65 -5.79 -15.71
CA VAL A 89 -6.99 -5.32 -14.35
C VAL A 89 -8.27 -4.47 -14.41
N LYS A 90 -9.29 -4.86 -13.63
CA LYS A 90 -10.62 -4.23 -13.59
C LYS A 90 -11.05 -3.85 -12.17
N PHE A 91 -10.11 -3.84 -11.23
CA PHE A 91 -10.39 -3.58 -9.82
C PHE A 91 -10.97 -2.18 -9.59
N ARG A 92 -11.98 -2.11 -8.71
CA ARG A 92 -12.54 -0.88 -8.15
C ARG A 92 -12.73 -1.07 -6.65
N HIS A 93 -12.27 -0.09 -5.87
CA HIS A 93 -12.51 -0.05 -4.44
C HIS A 93 -14.00 0.20 -4.14
N PHE A 94 -14.56 -0.53 -3.17
CA PHE A 94 -15.87 -0.30 -2.60
C PHE A 94 -15.73 0.04 -1.11
N ASN A 95 -16.14 1.24 -0.73
CA ASN A 95 -15.91 1.84 0.58
C ASN A 95 -17.19 1.98 1.45
N ASP A 96 -18.24 1.20 1.16
CA ASP A 96 -19.61 1.30 1.76
C ASP A 96 -20.13 2.74 1.97
N PRO A 97 -20.01 3.64 0.97
CA PRO A 97 -20.22 5.07 1.15
C PRO A 97 -21.66 5.39 1.56
N SER A 98 -21.83 6.15 2.65
CA SER A 98 -23.12 6.30 3.31
C SER A 98 -23.46 7.75 3.71
N PRO A 99 -24.75 8.09 3.87
CA PRO A 99 -25.17 9.38 4.45
C PRO A 99 -24.75 9.58 5.92
N ARG A 100 -24.23 8.54 6.60
CA ARG A 100 -23.69 8.64 7.96
C ARG A 100 -22.24 9.16 7.96
N LYS A 101 -21.51 9.07 6.84
CA LYS A 101 -20.10 9.48 6.70
C LYS A 101 -19.20 8.80 7.75
N TYR A 102 -19.30 7.47 7.87
CA TYR A 102 -18.49 6.68 8.80
C TYR A 102 -17.00 6.84 8.50
N LEU A 103 -16.15 6.91 9.54
CA LEU A 103 -14.70 7.13 9.38
C LEU A 103 -13.99 6.14 8.41
N PRO A 104 -14.28 4.82 8.41
CA PRO A 104 -13.66 3.88 7.46
C PRO A 104 -13.91 4.16 5.97
N GLU A 105 -14.98 4.89 5.62
CA GLU A 105 -15.38 5.15 4.22
C GLU A 105 -14.33 6.00 3.45
N THR A 106 -13.37 6.63 4.14
CA THR A 106 -12.33 7.49 3.53
C THR A 106 -10.95 6.85 3.41
N MET A 107 -10.70 5.74 4.12
CA MET A 107 -9.36 5.19 4.33
C MET A 107 -8.97 4.18 3.26
N GLY A 108 -9.82 3.18 3.01
CA GLY A 108 -9.47 2.04 2.17
C GLY A 108 -9.09 2.41 0.72
N ALA A 109 -8.20 1.67 0.06
CA ALA A 109 -7.60 0.40 0.47
C ALA A 109 -6.13 0.28 0.03
N GLY A 110 -5.40 -0.63 0.67
CA GLY A 110 -4.07 -1.06 0.29
C GLY A 110 -4.02 -2.01 -0.92
N VAL A 111 -2.80 -2.36 -1.31
CA VAL A 111 -2.49 -3.29 -2.40
C VAL A 111 -1.14 -3.94 -2.16
N ALA A 112 -1.02 -5.24 -2.47
CA ALA A 112 0.21 -6.01 -2.35
C ALA A 112 0.67 -6.55 -3.70
N PHE A 113 1.98 -6.43 -3.98
CA PHE A 113 2.68 -7.17 -5.01
C PHE A 113 3.43 -8.36 -4.41
N PHE A 114 3.22 -9.57 -4.92
CA PHE A 114 4.00 -10.76 -4.57
C PHE A 114 3.79 -11.87 -5.60
N ASP A 115 4.75 -12.77 -5.76
CA ASP A 115 4.58 -14.02 -6.52
C ASP A 115 3.86 -15.04 -5.62
N TYR A 116 2.66 -15.53 -6.04
CA TYR A 116 1.85 -16.45 -5.22
C TYR A 116 1.99 -17.94 -5.60
N ASP A 117 2.51 -18.29 -6.78
CA ASP A 117 2.70 -19.69 -7.20
C ASP A 117 4.14 -20.08 -7.59
N ASN A 118 5.10 -19.17 -7.36
CA ASN A 118 6.55 -19.28 -7.57
C ASN A 118 6.96 -19.44 -9.05
N ASP A 119 6.24 -18.80 -9.99
CA ASP A 119 6.59 -18.78 -11.43
C ASP A 119 7.63 -17.70 -11.82
N GLY A 120 7.92 -16.78 -10.89
CA GLY A 120 8.86 -15.69 -11.03
C GLY A 120 8.26 -14.42 -11.65
N LEU A 121 6.94 -14.25 -11.68
CA LEU A 121 6.24 -13.02 -12.04
C LEU A 121 5.49 -12.46 -10.83
N PRO A 122 5.59 -11.16 -10.50
CA PRO A 122 4.84 -10.59 -9.40
C PRO A 122 3.35 -10.42 -9.74
N ASP A 123 2.49 -10.96 -8.89
CA ASP A 123 1.02 -10.86 -8.92
C ASP A 123 0.50 -9.69 -8.09
N ILE A 124 -0.78 -9.35 -8.25
CA ILE A 124 -1.40 -8.23 -7.53
C ILE A 124 -2.57 -8.71 -6.68
N TYR A 125 -2.51 -8.48 -5.36
CA TYR A 125 -3.69 -8.55 -4.49
C TYR A 125 -4.18 -7.15 -4.13
N PHE A 126 -5.37 -6.80 -4.60
CA PHE A 126 -6.07 -5.59 -4.19
C PHE A 126 -6.92 -5.85 -2.95
N VAL A 127 -6.66 -5.11 -1.86
CA VAL A 127 -7.54 -5.09 -0.70
C VAL A 127 -8.81 -4.32 -1.05
N ASN A 128 -9.95 -4.69 -0.46
CA ASN A 128 -11.22 -4.06 -0.74
C ASN A 128 -12.10 -4.00 0.50
N GLY A 129 -12.98 -3.00 0.57
CA GLY A 129 -14.07 -3.00 1.51
C GLY A 129 -15.24 -3.89 1.07
N ALA A 130 -16.12 -4.13 2.02
CA ALA A 130 -17.45 -4.73 1.85
C ALA A 130 -18.44 -3.87 2.63
N LYS A 131 -19.65 -4.36 2.89
CA LYS A 131 -20.54 -3.68 3.86
C LYS A 131 -19.94 -3.75 5.26
N LEU A 132 -20.02 -2.67 6.05
CA LEU A 132 -19.56 -2.68 7.45
C LEU A 132 -20.25 -3.79 8.26
N LYS A 133 -19.46 -4.69 8.86
CA LYS A 133 -19.85 -6.00 9.43
C LYS A 133 -20.55 -6.91 8.40
N PRO A 134 -19.82 -7.43 7.39
CA PRO A 134 -20.39 -8.28 6.35
C PRO A 134 -20.58 -9.73 6.85
N PRO A 135 -21.61 -10.47 6.42
CA PRO A 135 -21.67 -11.92 6.65
C PRO A 135 -20.56 -12.62 5.84
N ARG A 136 -19.78 -13.53 6.47
CA ARG A 136 -18.64 -14.24 5.84
C ARG A 136 -18.98 -15.01 4.55
N SER A 137 -20.25 -15.24 4.22
CA SER A 137 -20.68 -15.74 2.91
C SER A 137 -21.95 -15.03 2.43
N VAL A 138 -21.82 -14.26 1.34
CA VAL A 138 -22.93 -13.64 0.60
C VAL A 138 -22.62 -13.79 -0.90
N PRO A 139 -23.44 -14.53 -1.68
CA PRO A 139 -23.20 -14.70 -3.11
C PRO A 139 -23.18 -13.35 -3.85
N GLY A 140 -22.10 -13.09 -4.61
CA GLY A 140 -21.91 -11.82 -5.31
C GLY A 140 -21.57 -10.62 -4.40
N ALA A 141 -21.03 -10.87 -3.21
CA ALA A 141 -20.42 -9.83 -2.39
C ALA A 141 -19.24 -9.15 -3.12
N VAL A 142 -18.89 -7.95 -2.67
CA VAL A 142 -17.62 -7.33 -3.02
C VAL A 142 -16.54 -7.87 -2.08
N THR A 143 -15.38 -8.21 -2.65
CA THR A 143 -14.24 -8.85 -1.98
C THR A 143 -12.95 -8.16 -2.41
N GLY A 144 -11.83 -8.46 -1.73
CA GLY A 144 -10.50 -8.26 -2.32
C GLY A 144 -10.34 -9.05 -3.63
N ALA A 145 -9.30 -8.75 -4.41
CA ALA A 145 -9.12 -9.35 -5.73
C ALA A 145 -7.65 -9.72 -6.00
N LEU A 146 -7.38 -11.02 -6.22
CA LEU A 146 -6.09 -11.53 -6.69
C LEU A 146 -6.06 -11.58 -8.22
N TYR A 147 -5.01 -11.02 -8.81
CA TYR A 147 -4.73 -11.01 -10.25
C TYR A 147 -3.40 -11.71 -10.54
N HIS A 148 -3.49 -12.88 -11.18
CA HIS A 148 -2.33 -13.66 -11.64
C HIS A 148 -1.68 -12.97 -12.86
N ASN A 149 -0.38 -12.73 -12.81
CA ASN A 149 0.42 -12.21 -13.91
C ASN A 149 0.68 -13.30 -14.96
N LEU A 150 0.11 -13.16 -16.16
CA LEU A 150 0.28 -14.11 -17.26
C LEU A 150 1.50 -13.78 -18.14
N GLY A 151 2.35 -12.86 -17.67
CA GLY A 151 3.41 -12.22 -18.44
C GLY A 151 2.86 -11.30 -19.54
N ASN A 152 3.77 -10.68 -20.30
CA ASN A 152 3.44 -9.75 -21.40
C ASN A 152 2.49 -8.61 -20.97
N LEU A 153 2.59 -8.16 -19.70
CA LEU A 153 1.74 -7.16 -19.07
C LEU A 153 0.24 -7.51 -19.05
N LYS A 154 -0.13 -8.81 -19.10
CA LYS A 154 -1.53 -9.27 -19.00
C LYS A 154 -1.78 -9.98 -17.67
N PHE A 155 -2.93 -9.72 -17.05
CA PHE A 155 -3.31 -10.27 -15.74
C PHE A 155 -4.70 -10.94 -15.79
N GLN A 156 -4.88 -12.02 -15.03
CA GLN A 156 -6.15 -12.72 -14.85
C GLN A 156 -6.61 -12.72 -13.39
N GLU A 157 -7.81 -12.19 -13.16
CA GLU A 157 -8.51 -12.30 -11.89
C GLU A 157 -8.74 -13.79 -11.53
N THR A 158 -8.31 -14.20 -10.33
CA THR A 158 -8.21 -15.61 -9.90
C THR A 158 -8.69 -15.83 -8.46
N THR A 159 -9.35 -14.85 -7.85
CA THR A 159 -9.67 -14.78 -6.40
C THR A 159 -10.47 -15.97 -5.91
N ALA A 160 -11.55 -16.35 -6.61
CA ALA A 160 -12.40 -17.47 -6.24
C ALA A 160 -11.74 -18.84 -6.49
N LYS A 161 -10.85 -18.95 -7.50
CA LYS A 161 -9.98 -20.13 -7.68
C LYS A 161 -8.99 -20.23 -6.50
N ALA A 162 -8.47 -19.10 -6.05
CA ALA A 162 -7.53 -18.98 -4.93
C ALA A 162 -8.18 -19.03 -3.53
N LYS A 163 -9.52 -19.02 -3.43
CA LYS A 163 -10.32 -18.99 -2.18
C LYS A 163 -10.16 -17.73 -1.31
N LEU A 164 -9.84 -16.59 -1.94
CA LEU A 164 -9.72 -15.28 -1.29
C LEU A 164 -11.02 -14.45 -1.42
N ASP A 165 -12.13 -15.07 -1.82
CA ASP A 165 -13.43 -14.48 -2.14
C ASP A 165 -14.38 -14.35 -0.92
N GLN A 166 -13.82 -14.18 0.29
CA GLN A 166 -14.59 -13.91 1.50
C GLN A 166 -14.66 -12.40 1.80
N PRO A 167 -15.85 -11.78 1.88
CA PRO A 167 -15.98 -10.35 2.12
C PRO A 167 -15.47 -9.94 3.52
N MET A 168 -14.78 -8.81 3.60
CA MET A 168 -14.40 -8.10 4.83
C MET A 168 -14.36 -6.60 4.54
N PHE A 169 -14.38 -5.75 5.57
CA PHE A 169 -14.04 -4.33 5.39
C PHE A 169 -12.52 -4.17 5.49
N GLY A 170 -11.81 -4.58 4.44
CA GLY A 170 -10.35 -4.61 4.42
C GLY A 170 -9.73 -3.21 4.34
N MET A 171 -8.57 -3.05 4.98
CA MET A 171 -7.78 -1.82 5.00
C MET A 171 -6.48 -2.01 4.23
N GLY A 172 -5.55 -2.82 4.74
CA GLY A 172 -4.22 -3.02 4.16
C GLY A 172 -3.81 -4.48 4.00
N ALA A 173 -2.66 -4.69 3.37
CA ALA A 173 -2.09 -6.02 3.16
C ALA A 173 -0.59 -6.04 3.46
N ALA A 174 -0.13 -7.15 4.02
CA ALA A 174 1.28 -7.49 4.22
C ALA A 174 1.54 -8.93 3.73
N VAL A 175 2.75 -9.19 3.26
CA VAL A 175 3.14 -10.48 2.66
C VAL A 175 4.42 -11.02 3.28
N GLY A 176 4.55 -12.34 3.36
CA GLY A 176 5.71 -13.03 3.93
C GLY A 176 5.46 -14.51 4.13
N ASP A 177 6.51 -15.33 4.17
CA ASP A 177 6.41 -16.78 4.46
C ASP A 177 6.48 -16.97 5.99
N TYR A 178 5.32 -16.99 6.67
CA TYR A 178 5.31 -16.89 8.13
C TYR A 178 5.63 -18.22 8.84
N ASP A 179 5.54 -19.34 8.13
CA ASP A 179 5.84 -20.66 8.71
C ASP A 179 7.03 -21.40 8.07
N ASN A 180 7.74 -20.71 7.17
CA ASN A 180 8.93 -21.17 6.46
C ASN A 180 8.65 -22.44 5.62
N ASP A 181 7.51 -22.53 4.93
CA ASP A 181 7.20 -23.65 4.02
C ASP A 181 7.62 -23.42 2.55
N GLY A 182 7.78 -22.16 2.13
CA GLY A 182 8.33 -21.76 0.83
C GLY A 182 7.34 -21.08 -0.10
N PHE A 183 6.15 -20.72 0.38
CA PHE A 183 5.16 -19.97 -0.36
C PHE A 183 4.80 -18.69 0.40
N THR A 184 4.63 -17.59 -0.33
CA THR A 184 4.31 -16.29 0.29
C THR A 184 2.86 -16.29 0.79
N ASP A 185 2.68 -16.03 2.09
CA ASP A 185 1.39 -15.88 2.74
C ASP A 185 0.89 -14.43 2.68
N LEU A 186 -0.42 -14.23 2.90
CA LEU A 186 -1.09 -12.94 2.80
C LEU A 186 -1.81 -12.60 4.12
N PHE A 187 -1.36 -11.54 4.79
CA PHE A 187 -2.11 -10.90 5.87
C PHE A 187 -2.93 -9.73 5.33
N ILE A 188 -4.18 -9.60 5.79
CA ILE A 188 -5.09 -8.50 5.45
C ILE A 188 -5.62 -7.90 6.74
N SER A 189 -5.37 -6.61 6.96
CA SER A 189 -5.95 -5.87 8.09
C SER A 189 -7.37 -5.38 7.76
N GLY A 190 -8.17 -5.09 8.77
CA GLY A 190 -9.53 -4.60 8.54
C GLY A 190 -10.22 -3.95 9.72
N VAL A 191 -11.47 -3.56 9.48
CA VAL A 191 -12.39 -3.08 10.52
C VAL A 191 -13.21 -4.26 11.04
N ASP A 192 -13.35 -4.36 12.36
CA ASP A 192 -13.96 -5.47 13.11
C ASP A 192 -13.23 -6.83 13.02
N GLU A 193 -12.48 -7.15 11.96
CA GLU A 193 -11.59 -8.31 11.87
C GLU A 193 -10.35 -8.04 11.00
N ASP A 194 -9.18 -8.54 11.42
CA ASP A 194 -8.04 -8.83 10.53
C ASP A 194 -8.09 -10.30 10.09
N ARG A 195 -7.33 -10.68 9.05
CA ARG A 195 -7.22 -12.08 8.60
C ARG A 195 -5.81 -12.46 8.12
N LEU A 196 -5.38 -13.68 8.44
CA LEU A 196 -4.18 -14.30 7.86
C LEU A 196 -4.59 -15.46 6.96
N TYR A 197 -4.11 -15.43 5.72
CA TYR A 197 -4.32 -16.45 4.70
C TYR A 197 -3.00 -17.17 4.41
N ARG A 198 -2.88 -18.43 4.86
CA ARG A 198 -1.70 -19.25 4.51
C ARG A 198 -1.85 -19.73 3.07
N ASN A 199 -0.80 -19.57 2.26
CA ASN A 199 -0.70 -20.20 0.96
C ASN A 199 -0.63 -21.73 1.13
N SER A 200 -1.07 -22.49 0.13
CA SER A 200 -1.08 -23.96 0.19
C SER A 200 -0.25 -24.61 -0.91
N GLY A 201 0.62 -23.84 -1.57
CA GLY A 201 1.56 -24.33 -2.60
C GLY A 201 0.89 -24.93 -3.84
N ASN A 202 -0.40 -24.65 -4.04
CA ASN A 202 -1.24 -25.19 -5.10
C ASN A 202 -2.12 -24.12 -5.77
N GLY A 203 -1.73 -22.84 -5.62
CA GLY A 203 -2.49 -21.69 -6.07
C GLY A 203 -3.81 -21.45 -5.33
N THR A 204 -3.93 -21.97 -4.10
CA THR A 204 -5.08 -21.69 -3.21
C THR A 204 -4.63 -21.36 -1.79
N PHE A 205 -5.36 -20.47 -1.14
CA PHE A 205 -5.13 -20.03 0.23
C PHE A 205 -6.08 -20.72 1.21
N GLU A 206 -5.72 -20.67 2.49
CA GLU A 206 -6.51 -21.15 3.60
C GLU A 206 -6.55 -20.07 4.68
N ASP A 207 -7.74 -19.67 5.16
CA ASP A 207 -7.86 -18.77 6.30
C ASP A 207 -7.37 -19.51 7.56
N VAL A 208 -6.38 -18.92 8.25
CA VAL A 208 -5.76 -19.51 9.44
C VAL A 208 -5.94 -18.69 10.70
N THR A 209 -6.64 -17.55 10.62
CA THR A 209 -6.69 -16.47 11.62
C THR A 209 -7.05 -16.97 13.03
N ASP A 210 -8.16 -17.69 13.17
CA ASP A 210 -8.68 -18.18 14.45
C ASP A 210 -7.76 -19.22 15.13
N ARG A 211 -6.95 -19.95 14.34
CA ARG A 211 -6.07 -21.03 14.84
C ARG A 211 -4.62 -20.61 15.02
N THR A 212 -4.17 -19.57 14.33
CA THR A 212 -2.86 -18.95 14.56
C THR A 212 -2.87 -18.01 15.76
N GLY A 213 -4.03 -17.49 16.17
CA GLY A 213 -4.18 -16.59 17.32
C GLY A 213 -4.14 -15.11 16.95
N LEU A 214 -4.54 -14.77 15.72
CA LEU A 214 -4.59 -13.39 15.19
C LEU A 214 -6.03 -12.85 15.12
N ASN A 215 -6.94 -13.38 15.95
CA ASN A 215 -8.36 -13.06 15.98
C ASN A 215 -8.72 -11.89 16.92
N ASP A 216 -7.86 -10.87 16.95
CA ASP A 216 -8.08 -9.61 17.66
C ASP A 216 -9.05 -8.70 16.89
N VAL A 217 -9.78 -7.86 17.61
CA VAL A 217 -10.90 -7.05 17.08
C VAL A 217 -10.62 -5.58 17.33
N GLY A 218 -10.70 -4.76 16.28
CA GLY A 218 -10.46 -3.32 16.35
C GLY A 218 -10.46 -2.68 14.96
N PHE A 219 -9.69 -1.60 14.81
CA PHE A 219 -9.45 -0.96 13.51
C PHE A 219 -8.00 -1.20 13.07
N GLY A 220 -7.77 -2.28 12.32
CA GLY A 220 -6.48 -2.59 11.69
C GLY A 220 -6.13 -1.63 10.56
N SER A 221 -4.85 -1.29 10.46
CA SER A 221 -4.30 -0.32 9.51
C SER A 221 -3.12 -0.92 8.73
N SER A 222 -1.94 -0.31 8.74
CA SER A 222 -0.76 -0.92 8.08
C SER A 222 -0.21 -2.08 8.93
N ALA A 223 0.50 -3.01 8.29
CA ALA A 223 1.07 -4.18 8.94
C ALA A 223 2.42 -4.54 8.32
N ALA A 224 3.27 -5.23 9.09
CA ALA A 224 4.60 -5.63 8.66
C ALA A 224 5.00 -6.97 9.28
N PHE A 225 5.52 -7.87 8.45
CA PHE A 225 6.25 -9.06 8.89
C PHE A 225 7.73 -8.71 9.16
N LEU A 226 8.25 -9.17 10.29
CA LEU A 226 9.62 -8.92 10.75
C LEU A 226 10.12 -10.09 11.60
N ASP A 227 11.43 -10.23 11.78
CA ASP A 227 12.08 -11.29 12.58
C ASP A 227 12.74 -10.58 13.78
N TYR A 228 11.93 -10.16 14.76
CA TYR A 228 12.32 -9.07 15.67
C TYR A 228 13.26 -9.49 16.80
N ASP A 229 13.21 -10.77 17.21
CA ASP A 229 14.17 -11.36 18.13
C ASP A 229 15.19 -12.29 17.43
N ARG A 230 15.20 -12.30 16.09
CA ARG A 230 16.16 -13.02 15.21
C ARG A 230 16.18 -14.54 15.44
N ASP A 231 15.03 -15.14 15.72
CA ASP A 231 14.89 -16.60 15.87
C ASP A 231 14.63 -17.34 14.54
N GLY A 232 14.40 -16.61 13.44
CA GLY A 232 14.24 -17.15 12.09
C GLY A 232 12.79 -17.40 11.67
N TYR A 233 11.81 -16.96 12.45
CA TYR A 233 10.41 -16.89 12.04
C TYR A 233 9.98 -15.44 11.78
N LEU A 234 8.95 -15.25 10.95
CA LEU A 234 8.35 -13.92 10.78
C LEU A 234 7.26 -13.72 11.85
N ASP A 235 7.57 -12.85 12.79
CA ASP A 235 6.63 -12.15 13.66
C ASP A 235 5.78 -11.16 12.85
N LEU A 236 4.69 -10.66 13.45
CA LEU A 236 3.77 -9.73 12.80
C LEU A 236 3.51 -8.50 13.68
N PHE A 237 3.82 -7.31 13.16
CA PHE A 237 3.36 -6.03 13.69
C PHE A 237 2.07 -5.61 12.98
N VAL A 238 1.03 -5.22 13.73
CA VAL A 238 -0.23 -4.70 13.19
C VAL A 238 -0.50 -3.33 13.79
N GLY A 239 -0.56 -2.32 12.93
CA GLY A 239 -0.95 -0.97 13.30
C GLY A 239 -2.44 -0.90 13.63
N ARG A 240 -2.80 -0.21 14.72
CA ARG A 240 -4.20 0.12 15.05
C ARG A 240 -4.43 1.63 14.88
N TYR A 241 -5.63 1.98 14.41
CA TYR A 241 -5.95 3.36 14.05
C TYR A 241 -6.70 4.10 15.17
N VAL A 242 -7.96 3.77 15.46
CA VAL A 242 -8.72 4.45 16.52
C VAL A 242 -9.73 3.52 17.18
N GLU A 243 -10.10 3.82 18.43
CA GLU A 243 -11.26 3.22 19.10
C GLU A 243 -12.55 3.61 18.35
N TRP A 244 -13.02 2.74 17.46
CA TRP A 244 -14.19 2.98 16.62
C TRP A 244 -15.04 1.72 16.48
N THR A 245 -16.36 1.88 16.58
CA THR A 245 -17.33 0.93 16.04
C THR A 245 -18.44 1.70 15.31
N ARG A 246 -19.17 1.02 14.43
CA ARG A 246 -20.34 1.56 13.72
C ARG A 246 -21.41 2.14 14.67
N GLU A 247 -21.46 1.61 15.89
CA GLU A 247 -22.40 1.98 16.94
C GLU A 247 -21.92 3.17 17.79
N THR A 248 -20.60 3.39 17.90
CA THR A 248 -19.99 4.51 18.65
C THR A 248 -19.52 5.68 17.78
N ASP A 249 -19.48 5.49 16.44
CA ASP A 249 -19.10 6.49 15.43
C ASP A 249 -19.70 7.89 15.68
N ILE A 250 -18.80 8.86 15.76
CA ILE A 250 -19.07 10.27 16.06
C ILE A 250 -19.42 10.99 14.75
N PRO A 251 -20.63 11.57 14.61
CA PRO A 251 -21.06 12.14 13.34
C PRO A 251 -20.84 13.66 13.27
N CYS A 252 -19.91 14.12 12.44
CA CYS A 252 -19.58 15.55 12.29
C CYS A 252 -20.56 16.32 11.38
N SER A 253 -20.65 17.64 11.61
CA SER A 253 -21.37 18.60 10.76
C SER A 253 -20.96 20.04 11.12
N PRO A 254 -20.17 20.76 10.29
CA PRO A 254 -19.64 22.09 10.64
C PRO A 254 -20.70 23.20 10.70
N ASP A 255 -21.83 23.02 10.02
CA ASP A 255 -22.96 23.95 9.98
C ASP A 255 -24.21 23.42 10.70
N GLY A 256 -24.11 22.23 11.32
CA GLY A 256 -25.22 21.54 11.98
C GLY A 256 -26.24 20.90 11.02
N VAL A 257 -26.05 20.98 9.70
CA VAL A 257 -26.98 20.49 8.68
C VAL A 257 -26.35 19.43 7.77
N HIS A 258 -25.16 19.70 7.21
CA HIS A 258 -24.51 18.83 6.24
C HIS A 258 -23.52 17.87 6.92
N ARG A 259 -23.55 16.59 6.55
CA ARG A 259 -22.62 15.58 7.06
C ARG A 259 -21.29 15.61 6.30
N VAL A 260 -20.20 15.64 7.06
CA VAL A 260 -18.81 15.53 6.58
C VAL A 260 -18.15 14.40 7.37
N TYR A 261 -17.05 13.85 6.83
CA TYR A 261 -16.20 12.96 7.62
C TYR A 261 -15.52 13.75 8.75
N CYS A 262 -15.41 13.16 9.94
CA CYS A 262 -14.74 13.80 11.07
C CYS A 262 -13.23 13.90 10.89
N THR A 263 -12.61 14.90 11.53
CA THR A 263 -11.19 14.86 11.86
C THR A 263 -10.91 13.66 12.79
N PRO A 264 -9.79 12.92 12.63
CA PRO A 264 -9.40 11.84 13.53
C PRO A 264 -9.24 12.29 14.99
N GLU A 265 -9.02 13.58 15.24
CA GLU A 265 -8.87 14.19 16.58
C GLU A 265 -10.04 13.89 17.53
N VAL A 266 -11.27 13.69 17.02
CA VAL A 266 -12.44 13.42 17.88
C VAL A 266 -12.46 12.00 18.46
N TYR A 267 -11.62 11.10 17.94
CA TYR A 267 -11.53 9.71 18.37
C TYR A 267 -10.31 9.49 19.28
N HIS A 268 -10.44 8.55 20.22
CA HIS A 268 -9.29 8.02 20.96
C HIS A 268 -8.44 7.16 20.03
N GLY A 269 -7.12 7.20 20.23
CA GLY A 269 -6.20 6.29 19.56
C GLY A 269 -6.39 4.85 20.01
N GLU A 270 -5.73 3.91 19.33
CA GLU A 270 -5.65 2.52 19.78
C GLU A 270 -4.19 2.05 19.70
N SER A 271 -3.75 1.26 20.69
CA SER A 271 -2.40 0.69 20.68
C SER A 271 -2.20 -0.28 19.52
N ASN A 272 -1.09 -0.12 18.81
CA ASN A 272 -0.54 -1.13 17.91
C ASN A 272 -0.37 -2.48 18.61
N ARG A 273 -0.29 -3.56 17.83
CA ARG A 273 -0.06 -4.94 18.28
C ARG A 273 1.27 -5.47 17.76
N LEU A 274 1.96 -6.26 18.58
CA LEU A 274 3.07 -7.11 18.15
C LEU A 274 2.76 -8.57 18.52
N TYR A 275 2.81 -9.43 17.52
CA TYR A 275 2.56 -10.86 17.63
C TYR A 275 3.86 -11.62 17.39
N LYS A 276 4.44 -12.20 18.45
CA LYS A 276 5.58 -13.10 18.29
C LYS A 276 5.13 -14.42 17.68
N ASN A 277 5.82 -14.87 16.64
CA ASN A 277 5.71 -16.21 16.09
C ASN A 277 6.38 -17.22 17.04
N LEU A 278 5.69 -18.32 17.34
CA LEU A 278 6.20 -19.37 18.25
C LEU A 278 6.72 -20.59 17.47
N GLY A 279 6.86 -20.47 16.15
CA GLY A 279 6.94 -21.60 15.24
C GLY A 279 5.64 -22.42 15.24
N GLY A 280 5.64 -23.53 14.51
CA GLY A 280 4.52 -24.48 14.52
C GLY A 280 3.17 -23.88 14.11
N ARG A 281 3.17 -22.82 13.28
CA ARG A 281 1.99 -22.10 12.79
C ARG A 281 1.13 -21.45 13.89
N ARG A 282 1.74 -20.85 14.92
CA ARG A 282 1.02 -20.05 15.93
C ARG A 282 1.77 -18.78 16.36
N PHE A 283 1.01 -17.73 16.63
CA PHE A 283 1.47 -16.48 17.21
C PHE A 283 1.08 -16.36 18.68
N LYS A 284 1.64 -15.34 19.34
CA LYS A 284 1.28 -14.87 20.68
C LYS A 284 1.37 -13.35 20.70
N ASP A 285 0.31 -12.69 21.17
CA ASP A 285 0.37 -11.26 21.53
C ASP A 285 1.44 -11.04 22.63
N VAL A 286 2.44 -10.22 22.29
CA VAL A 286 3.51 -9.78 23.19
C VAL A 286 3.51 -8.27 23.40
N THR A 287 2.54 -7.53 22.85
CA THR A 287 2.44 -6.06 22.78
C THR A 287 2.79 -5.35 24.09
N ARG A 288 2.28 -5.84 25.23
CA ARG A 288 2.55 -5.26 26.55
C ARG A 288 3.91 -5.63 27.11
N SER A 289 4.39 -6.84 26.84
CA SER A 289 5.71 -7.33 27.28
C SER A 289 6.87 -6.81 26.44
N SER A 290 6.62 -6.46 25.19
CA SER A 290 7.62 -5.94 24.25
C SER A 290 7.75 -4.42 24.25
N GLY A 291 6.95 -3.69 25.02
CA GLY A 291 6.98 -2.21 25.06
C GLY A 291 6.21 -1.52 23.93
N ILE A 292 5.59 -2.26 22.99
CA ILE A 292 4.79 -1.69 21.89
C ILE A 292 3.46 -1.06 22.36
N TRP A 293 3.02 -1.33 23.60
CA TRP A 293 1.75 -0.80 24.14
C TRP A 293 1.75 0.74 24.30
N HIS A 294 1.19 1.44 23.30
CA HIS A 294 1.08 2.91 23.25
C HIS A 294 -0.34 3.31 22.84
N PRO A 295 -1.28 3.50 23.79
CA PRO A 295 -2.72 3.61 23.51
C PRO A 295 -3.12 4.89 22.79
N ASP A 296 -2.29 5.93 22.81
CA ASP A 296 -2.56 7.20 22.10
C ASP A 296 -2.24 7.13 20.59
N GLY A 297 -1.79 5.99 20.08
CA GLY A 297 -1.41 5.79 18.68
C GLY A 297 -2.58 5.90 17.70
N LYS A 298 -2.29 6.37 16.48
CA LYS A 298 -3.26 6.44 15.37
C LYS A 298 -2.60 6.03 14.06
N THR A 299 -2.17 4.77 14.02
CA THR A 299 -1.28 4.29 12.96
C THR A 299 -2.00 4.23 11.63
N LEU A 300 -1.32 4.71 10.59
CA LEU A 300 -1.71 4.57 9.18
C LEU A 300 -0.56 4.05 8.29
N GLY A 301 0.68 4.19 8.75
CA GLY A 301 1.88 3.69 8.09
C GLY A 301 2.83 3.03 9.07
N VAL A 302 3.50 1.96 8.62
CA VAL A 302 4.54 1.22 9.36
C VAL A 302 5.70 0.97 8.41
N ALA A 303 6.93 1.26 8.85
CA ALA A 303 8.16 0.94 8.14
C ALA A 303 9.14 0.16 9.03
N ILE A 304 9.72 -0.91 8.48
CA ILE A 304 10.78 -1.69 9.13
C ILE A 304 12.15 -1.24 8.62
N LEU A 305 13.06 -0.94 9.55
CA LEU A 305 14.39 -0.37 9.27
C LEU A 305 15.43 -0.85 10.29
N ASP A 306 16.69 -0.44 10.11
CA ASP A 306 17.79 -0.58 11.08
C ASP A 306 18.35 0.83 11.34
N HIS A 307 17.68 1.59 12.21
CA HIS A 307 17.93 3.02 12.42
C HIS A 307 19.31 3.25 13.02
N ASN A 308 19.65 2.43 14.02
CA ASN A 308 20.89 2.58 14.78
C ASN A 308 22.09 1.84 14.17
N ARG A 309 21.85 0.99 13.15
CA ARG A 309 22.84 0.17 12.41
C ARG A 309 23.50 -0.92 13.26
N ASP A 310 22.70 -1.60 14.09
CA ASP A 310 23.08 -2.83 14.80
C ASP A 310 22.56 -4.12 14.13
N GLY A 311 21.73 -3.96 13.10
CA GLY A 311 21.13 -5.01 12.29
C GLY A 311 19.80 -5.58 12.83
N TRP A 312 19.38 -5.22 14.03
CA TRP A 312 18.08 -5.62 14.57
C TRP A 312 16.98 -4.72 13.98
N PRO A 313 15.81 -5.26 13.63
CA PRO A 313 14.76 -4.46 13.02
C PRO A 313 14.12 -3.54 14.06
N ASP A 314 14.23 -2.24 13.81
CA ASP A 314 13.47 -1.15 14.43
C ASP A 314 12.14 -0.95 13.68
N ILE A 315 11.16 -0.30 14.31
CA ILE A 315 9.83 -0.04 13.72
C ILE A 315 9.51 1.45 13.78
N ALA A 316 9.45 2.10 12.62
CA ALA A 316 8.96 3.46 12.46
C ALA A 316 7.45 3.45 12.16
N VAL A 317 6.71 4.39 12.76
CA VAL A 317 5.25 4.46 12.65
C VAL A 317 4.81 5.87 12.32
N ALA A 318 4.12 6.02 11.19
CA ALA A 318 3.39 7.24 10.83
C ALA A 318 2.01 7.21 11.50
N ASN A 319 1.75 8.25 12.28
CA ASN A 319 0.50 8.42 13.03
C ASN A 319 -0.28 9.64 12.55
N ASP A 320 -1.60 9.52 12.58
CA ASP A 320 -2.54 10.55 12.14
C ASP A 320 -2.97 11.45 13.31
N THR A 321 -2.76 12.76 13.24
CA THR A 321 -3.11 13.80 14.24
C THR A 321 -2.37 13.73 15.59
N VAL A 322 -1.63 12.64 15.85
CA VAL A 322 -0.80 12.43 17.05
C VAL A 322 0.69 12.31 16.68
N ARG A 323 1.57 12.14 17.66
CA ARG A 323 3.02 12.06 17.40
C ARG A 323 3.38 10.77 16.65
N ASN A 324 4.34 10.81 15.71
CA ASN A 324 4.93 9.59 15.14
C ASN A 324 5.71 8.83 16.21
N PHE A 325 5.86 7.51 16.05
CA PHE A 325 6.66 6.67 16.95
C PHE A 325 7.89 6.10 16.24
N LEU A 326 8.95 5.87 17.01
CA LEU A 326 10.10 5.06 16.61
C LEU A 326 10.36 4.04 17.71
N PHE A 327 10.01 2.78 17.48
CA PHE A 327 10.30 1.68 18.39
C PHE A 327 11.69 1.14 18.05
N VAL A 328 12.68 1.52 18.88
CA VAL A 328 14.05 1.01 18.75
C VAL A 328 14.18 -0.31 19.50
N ASN A 329 14.77 -1.32 18.86
CA ASN A 329 14.86 -2.69 19.37
C ASN A 329 15.95 -2.81 20.45
N ASN A 330 15.56 -3.25 21.65
CA ASN A 330 16.48 -3.40 22.79
C ASN A 330 17.30 -4.71 22.73
N ARG A 331 17.07 -5.56 21.71
CA ARG A 331 17.75 -6.86 21.47
C ARG A 331 17.52 -7.93 22.54
N ASP A 332 16.53 -7.73 23.42
CA ASP A 332 16.13 -8.63 24.51
C ASP A 332 14.68 -9.12 24.39
N GLY A 333 14.04 -8.85 23.24
CA GLY A 333 12.61 -9.09 23.00
C GLY A 333 11.71 -7.89 23.29
N THR A 334 12.28 -6.72 23.65
CA THR A 334 11.56 -5.47 23.92
C THR A 334 12.01 -4.31 23.04
N PHE A 335 11.23 -3.23 23.03
CA PHE A 335 11.45 -1.99 22.29
C PHE A 335 11.36 -0.77 23.20
N SER A 336 12.01 0.32 22.79
CA SER A 336 11.92 1.65 23.41
C SER A 336 11.32 2.67 22.43
N GLU A 337 10.23 3.35 22.81
CA GLU A 337 9.62 4.42 21.98
C GLU A 337 10.44 5.70 22.09
N ASN A 338 11.26 5.94 21.07
CA ASN A 338 12.27 6.98 21.02
C ASN A 338 11.93 8.13 20.06
N GLY A 339 10.74 8.18 19.45
CA GLY A 339 10.43 9.08 18.32
C GLY A 339 10.64 10.56 18.63
N VAL A 340 10.42 10.96 19.89
CA VAL A 340 10.67 12.33 20.37
C VAL A 340 12.17 12.62 20.52
N MET A 341 12.93 11.67 21.09
CA MET A 341 14.37 11.80 21.24
C MET A 341 15.09 11.72 19.89
N ALA A 342 14.60 10.89 18.98
CA ALA A 342 15.10 10.71 17.63
C ALA A 342 14.70 11.85 16.68
N GLY A 343 13.75 12.74 17.05
CA GLY A 343 13.40 13.93 16.25
C GLY A 343 12.36 13.73 15.14
N MET A 344 11.74 12.54 15.02
CA MET A 344 10.72 12.27 13.99
C MET A 344 9.26 12.36 14.49
N ALA A 345 9.04 12.52 15.79
CA ALA A 345 7.71 12.52 16.42
C ALA A 345 6.80 13.71 16.03
N TYR A 346 7.38 14.85 15.66
CA TYR A 346 6.69 16.12 15.46
C TYR A 346 7.26 16.88 14.25
N SER A 347 6.57 17.94 13.82
CA SER A 347 7.08 18.93 12.87
C SER A 347 8.25 19.75 13.45
N GLU A 348 8.91 20.52 12.59
CA GLU A 348 9.90 21.54 12.96
C GLU A 348 9.34 22.63 13.89
N SER A 349 8.02 22.78 13.93
CA SER A 349 7.27 23.68 14.83
C SER A 349 6.78 23.02 16.12
N GLY A 350 7.06 21.72 16.33
CA GLY A 350 6.61 20.96 17.50
C GLY A 350 5.12 20.57 17.47
N ALA A 351 4.47 20.65 16.30
CA ALA A 351 3.11 20.22 16.09
C ALA A 351 3.05 18.74 15.70
N THR A 352 1.93 18.07 15.99
CA THR A 352 1.58 16.81 15.33
C THR A 352 1.16 17.10 13.89
N ARG A 353 1.23 16.08 13.04
CA ARG A 353 0.76 16.11 11.64
C ARG A 353 -0.24 14.97 11.44
N GLY A 354 -1.08 15.04 10.42
CA GLY A 354 -1.85 13.89 9.95
C GLY A 354 -0.97 13.00 9.08
N GLY A 355 -0.15 12.12 9.68
CA GLY A 355 0.75 11.22 8.94
C GLY A 355 0.05 9.94 8.45
N MET A 356 0.24 9.60 7.17
CA MET A 356 -0.36 8.42 6.52
C MET A 356 0.68 7.40 6.07
N GLY A 357 1.11 7.42 4.81
CA GLY A 357 2.13 6.52 4.29
C GLY A 357 3.51 6.85 4.83
N ILE A 358 4.33 5.81 4.96
CA ILE A 358 5.72 5.89 5.39
C ILE A 358 6.59 5.00 4.52
N ASP A 359 7.83 5.38 4.26
CA ASP A 359 8.82 4.48 3.69
C ASP A 359 10.23 4.82 4.20
N ALA A 360 11.14 3.86 4.15
CA ALA A 360 12.49 3.98 4.72
C ALA A 360 13.57 3.59 3.69
N GLY A 361 14.65 4.38 3.60
CA GLY A 361 15.74 4.13 2.66
C GLY A 361 16.89 5.13 2.78
N ASP A 362 18.06 4.74 2.27
CA ASP A 362 19.28 5.57 2.16
C ASP A 362 19.14 6.49 0.93
N ALA A 363 18.61 7.70 1.12
CA ALA A 363 18.09 8.55 0.05
C ALA A 363 18.93 9.80 -0.25
N ASP A 364 20.06 9.99 0.43
CA ASP A 364 21.16 10.85 -0.05
C ASP A 364 22.47 10.09 -0.34
N ALA A 365 22.49 8.78 -0.08
CA ALA A 365 23.61 7.85 -0.22
C ALA A 365 24.76 8.06 0.77
N ASP A 366 24.48 8.63 1.97
CA ASP A 366 25.46 8.74 3.05
C ASP A 366 25.61 7.45 3.90
N GLY A 367 24.66 6.51 3.77
CA GLY A 367 24.68 5.21 4.44
C GLY A 367 23.94 5.15 5.78
N PHE A 368 23.17 6.18 6.15
CA PHE A 368 22.12 6.09 7.17
C PHE A 368 20.76 5.80 6.52
N THR A 369 19.71 5.60 7.32
CA THR A 369 18.35 5.41 6.80
C THR A 369 17.56 6.69 7.00
N ASP A 370 16.98 7.20 5.92
CA ASP A 370 16.00 8.29 5.93
C ASP A 370 14.58 7.73 6.03
N ILE A 371 13.65 8.55 6.52
CA ILE A 371 12.22 8.21 6.58
C ILE A 371 11.40 9.28 5.85
N LEU A 372 10.65 8.86 4.83
CA LEU A 372 9.63 9.64 4.15
C LEU A 372 8.29 9.45 4.87
N VAL A 373 7.56 10.53 5.17
CA VAL A 373 6.16 10.45 5.67
C VAL A 373 5.26 11.37 4.87
N GLY A 374 4.19 10.82 4.29
CA GLY A 374 3.12 11.58 3.66
C GLY A 374 2.18 12.18 4.71
N ASN A 375 1.88 13.48 4.62
CA ASN A 375 1.07 14.20 5.60
C ASN A 375 -0.23 14.78 5.01
N PHE A 376 -1.09 15.32 5.89
CA PHE A 376 -2.36 15.93 5.52
C PHE A 376 -2.17 17.27 4.79
N SER A 377 -3.13 17.68 3.96
CA SER A 377 -2.99 18.90 3.17
C SER A 377 -2.97 20.18 4.04
N GLN A 378 -2.09 21.13 3.69
CA GLN A 378 -1.60 22.25 4.51
C GLN A 378 -0.46 21.88 5.49
N GLU A 379 -0.04 20.62 5.50
CA GLU A 379 1.19 20.15 6.13
C GLU A 379 2.13 19.64 5.03
N MET A 380 3.44 19.90 5.13
CA MET A 380 4.40 19.37 4.16
C MET A 380 4.61 17.87 4.40
N SER A 381 4.79 17.08 3.35
CA SER A 381 5.33 15.71 3.52
C SER A 381 6.73 15.80 4.12
N ALA A 382 7.03 14.95 5.10
CA ALA A 382 8.27 14.97 5.86
C ALA A 382 9.36 14.15 5.18
N LEU A 383 10.60 14.57 5.32
CA LEU A 383 11.79 13.78 4.95
C LEU A 383 12.77 13.84 6.11
N TYR A 384 12.65 12.88 7.00
CA TYR A 384 13.49 12.75 8.18
C TYR A 384 14.85 12.16 7.77
N ARG A 385 15.86 13.03 7.65
CA ARG A 385 17.24 12.67 7.32
C ARG A 385 17.93 11.91 8.43
N GLY A 386 18.45 10.72 8.16
CA GLY A 386 19.21 9.92 9.12
C GLY A 386 20.53 10.59 9.53
N SER A 387 21.18 10.10 10.59
CA SER A 387 22.52 10.58 10.97
C SER A 387 23.29 9.63 11.87
N GLN A 388 24.63 9.77 11.89
CA GLN A 388 25.53 9.01 12.78
C GLN A 388 25.22 9.17 14.28
N ALA A 389 24.52 10.23 14.68
CA ALA A 389 24.14 10.46 16.06
C ALA A 389 22.87 9.70 16.49
N GLY A 390 22.18 9.03 15.57
CA GLY A 390 20.89 8.36 15.84
C GLY A 390 19.70 9.33 15.92
N PHE A 391 19.85 10.54 15.34
CA PHE A 391 18.82 11.57 15.28
C PHE A 391 18.42 11.87 13.84
N PHE A 392 17.17 12.32 13.68
CA PHE A 392 16.56 12.77 12.44
C PHE A 392 16.45 14.30 12.36
N VAL A 393 16.42 14.82 11.13
CA VAL A 393 16.04 16.22 10.83
C VAL A 393 15.00 16.21 9.70
N ASP A 394 13.86 16.89 9.85
CA ASP A 394 12.91 17.06 8.73
C ASP A 394 13.47 18.07 7.70
N ASP A 395 14.07 17.52 6.65
CA ASP A 395 14.81 18.23 5.61
C ASP A 395 13.94 18.56 4.38
N ALA A 396 12.67 18.10 4.37
CA ALA A 396 11.76 18.26 3.22
C ALA A 396 11.70 19.68 2.62
N PRO A 397 11.76 20.79 3.39
CA PRO A 397 11.80 22.14 2.82
C PRO A 397 13.09 22.48 2.06
N GLN A 398 14.25 21.95 2.46
CA GLN A 398 15.54 22.18 1.78
C GLN A 398 15.75 21.19 0.65
N ALA A 399 15.43 19.92 0.88
CA ALA A 399 15.46 18.83 -0.09
C ALA A 399 14.52 19.02 -1.29
N GLY A 400 13.63 20.03 -1.27
CA GLY A 400 12.82 20.44 -2.42
C GLY A 400 11.43 19.80 -2.53
N ILE A 401 11.05 18.91 -1.61
CA ILE A 401 9.74 18.21 -1.64
C ILE A 401 8.64 18.93 -0.83
N GLY A 402 9.02 19.76 0.15
CA GLY A 402 8.09 20.35 1.11
C GLY A 402 7.05 21.28 0.49
N LEU A 403 7.48 22.39 -0.13
CA LEU A 403 6.54 23.35 -0.74
C LEU A 403 5.65 22.73 -1.86
N PRO A 404 6.15 21.82 -2.72
CA PRO A 404 5.29 21.08 -3.67
C PRO A 404 4.22 20.20 -3.03
N THR A 405 4.49 19.58 -1.87
CA THR A 405 3.51 18.71 -1.17
C THR A 405 2.57 19.46 -0.24
N LEU A 406 2.90 20.68 0.19
CA LEU A 406 2.12 21.50 1.14
C LEU A 406 0.61 21.59 0.84
N MET A 407 0.20 21.50 -0.44
CA MET A 407 -1.21 21.65 -0.83
C MET A 407 -1.92 20.34 -1.22
N THR A 408 -1.24 19.20 -1.22
CA THR A 408 -1.82 17.87 -1.49
C THR A 408 -2.05 17.10 -0.18
N LEU A 409 -2.96 16.12 -0.20
CA LEU A 409 -3.17 15.18 0.90
C LEU A 409 -2.53 13.86 0.45
N ALA A 410 -1.37 13.53 1.02
CA ALA A 410 -0.61 12.34 0.68
C ALA A 410 -1.22 11.09 1.35
N PHE A 411 -1.22 9.97 0.65
CA PHE A 411 -1.48 8.66 1.24
C PHE A 411 -0.28 7.76 1.01
N GLY A 412 -0.26 6.98 -0.08
CA GLY A 412 0.85 6.11 -0.41
C GLY A 412 2.14 6.87 -0.73
N THR A 413 3.26 6.37 -0.23
CA THR A 413 4.60 6.99 -0.34
C THR A 413 5.64 5.90 -0.59
N LEU A 414 6.55 6.10 -1.54
CA LEU A 414 7.65 5.17 -1.80
C LEU A 414 8.96 5.91 -2.07
N PHE A 415 10.04 5.37 -1.52
CA PHE A 415 11.38 5.44 -2.08
C PHE A 415 11.55 4.37 -3.16
N LEU A 416 11.99 4.78 -4.35
CA LEU A 416 12.25 3.89 -5.47
C LEU A 416 13.31 4.49 -6.41
N ASP A 417 14.04 3.64 -7.12
CA ASP A 417 14.99 4.03 -8.16
C ASP A 417 14.27 3.95 -9.51
N TYR A 418 13.61 5.03 -9.96
CA TYR A 418 12.64 4.92 -11.07
C TYR A 418 13.30 4.91 -12.45
N ASP A 419 14.48 5.52 -12.63
CA ASP A 419 15.24 5.46 -13.89
C ASP A 419 16.59 4.74 -13.83
N GLY A 420 16.88 4.06 -12.72
CA GLY A 420 17.97 3.10 -12.62
C GLY A 420 19.36 3.73 -12.48
N ASP A 421 19.44 5.01 -12.08
CA ASP A 421 20.72 5.69 -11.84
C ASP A 421 21.40 5.26 -10.52
N GLY A 422 20.64 4.62 -9.62
CA GLY A 422 21.09 4.06 -8.35
C GLY A 422 20.69 4.88 -7.12
N LEU A 423 20.18 6.10 -7.29
CA LEU A 423 19.62 6.90 -6.19
C LEU A 423 18.21 6.42 -5.82
N LEU A 424 17.67 6.89 -4.71
CA LEU A 424 16.26 6.71 -4.35
C LEU A 424 15.51 8.01 -4.61
N ASP A 425 14.63 7.98 -5.60
CA ASP A 425 13.61 8.97 -5.90
C ASP A 425 12.41 8.84 -4.94
N ILE A 426 11.50 9.82 -4.95
CA ILE A 426 10.30 9.83 -4.11
C ILE A 426 9.03 9.87 -4.96
N LEU A 427 8.11 8.92 -4.74
CA LEU A 427 6.78 8.88 -5.35
C LEU A 427 5.69 8.96 -4.27
N ILE A 428 4.70 9.84 -4.45
CA ILE A 428 3.61 10.09 -3.50
C ILE A 428 2.26 10.11 -4.21
N ALA A 429 1.39 9.17 -3.87
CA ALA A 429 -0.01 9.10 -4.33
C ALA A 429 -0.91 9.98 -3.44
N ASN A 430 -1.69 10.88 -4.05
CA ASN A 430 -2.48 11.88 -3.34
C ASN A 430 -3.98 11.75 -3.62
N GLY A 431 -4.80 12.22 -2.69
CA GLY A 431 -6.26 12.26 -2.86
C GLY A 431 -6.98 12.65 -1.58
N HIS A 432 -7.74 13.74 -1.62
CA HIS A 432 -8.39 14.29 -0.42
C HIS A 432 -9.46 13.33 0.16
N ILE A 433 -9.80 13.46 1.45
CA ILE A 433 -10.81 12.60 2.10
C ILE A 433 -12.26 13.06 1.89
N GLU A 434 -12.50 14.37 1.79
CA GLU A 434 -13.84 14.95 1.60
C GLU A 434 -14.09 15.34 0.12
N PRO A 435 -15.07 14.71 -0.57
CA PRO A 435 -15.48 15.05 -1.94
C PRO A 435 -15.80 16.52 -2.21
N GLU A 436 -16.38 17.23 -1.24
CA GLU A 436 -16.84 18.61 -1.45
C GLU A 436 -15.89 19.69 -0.88
N ILE A 437 -14.62 19.33 -0.60
CA ILE A 437 -13.63 20.21 0.02
C ILE A 437 -13.46 21.57 -0.68
N ASN A 438 -13.62 21.63 -2.00
CA ASN A 438 -13.49 22.87 -2.77
C ASN A 438 -14.58 23.92 -2.45
N LYS A 439 -15.70 23.53 -1.80
CA LYS A 439 -16.73 24.45 -1.31
C LYS A 439 -16.28 25.25 -0.08
N THR A 440 -15.49 24.63 0.81
CA THR A 440 -15.01 25.23 2.06
C THR A 440 -13.59 25.77 1.93
N GLN A 441 -12.71 25.06 1.20
CA GLN A 441 -11.32 25.44 0.93
C GLN A 441 -11.09 25.53 -0.58
N ARG A 442 -11.26 26.72 -1.17
CA ARG A 442 -11.25 26.94 -2.64
C ARG A 442 -9.98 26.47 -3.38
N LEU A 443 -8.85 26.40 -2.69
CA LEU A 443 -7.58 25.94 -3.27
C LEU A 443 -7.44 24.41 -3.27
N GLN A 444 -8.20 23.72 -2.42
CA GLN A 444 -8.23 22.26 -2.37
C GLN A 444 -9.12 21.64 -3.45
N GLN A 445 -8.81 20.40 -3.81
CA GLN A 445 -9.56 19.60 -4.78
C GLN A 445 -9.66 18.17 -4.26
N TYR A 446 -10.79 17.50 -4.51
CA TYR A 446 -10.95 16.10 -4.08
C TYR A 446 -9.95 15.17 -4.76
N THR A 447 -9.85 15.26 -6.08
CA THR A 447 -8.87 14.52 -6.86
C THR A 447 -7.59 15.32 -7.05
N GLN A 448 -6.45 14.70 -6.74
CA GLN A 448 -5.13 15.36 -6.67
C GLN A 448 -4.11 14.59 -7.54
N PRO A 449 -3.12 15.27 -8.15
CA PRO A 449 -2.11 14.61 -8.97
C PRO A 449 -1.16 13.78 -8.09
N THR A 450 -0.52 12.78 -8.68
CA THR A 450 0.59 12.06 -8.04
C THR A 450 1.85 12.93 -8.11
N HIS A 451 2.64 13.00 -7.04
CA HIS A 451 3.96 13.64 -7.10
C HIS A 451 5.03 12.60 -7.34
N LEU A 452 5.92 12.86 -8.30
CA LEU A 452 7.21 12.19 -8.43
C LEU A 452 8.30 13.25 -8.27
N PHE A 453 9.33 12.95 -7.49
CA PHE A 453 10.50 13.79 -7.31
C PHE A 453 11.75 12.99 -7.64
N ARG A 454 12.50 13.42 -8.65
CA ARG A 454 13.79 12.80 -8.99
C ARG A 454 14.83 13.25 -7.98
N ASN A 455 15.63 12.33 -7.49
CA ASN A 455 16.87 12.61 -6.77
C ASN A 455 17.90 13.19 -7.75
N GLU A 456 18.49 14.34 -7.42
CA GLU A 456 19.56 14.98 -8.21
C GLU A 456 20.94 14.80 -7.53
N GLY A 457 20.99 13.98 -6.48
CA GLY A 457 22.18 13.68 -5.68
C GLY A 457 22.33 14.58 -4.46
N GLN A 458 23.14 14.11 -3.49
CA GLN A 458 23.41 14.83 -2.22
C GLN A 458 22.12 15.19 -1.47
N GLY A 459 21.09 14.35 -1.59
CA GLY A 459 19.80 14.52 -0.93
C GLY A 459 18.86 15.59 -1.53
N ASN A 460 19.21 16.20 -2.66
CA ASN A 460 18.37 17.21 -3.31
C ASN A 460 17.38 16.53 -4.26
N PHE A 461 16.12 16.97 -4.25
CA PHE A 461 15.09 16.46 -5.16
C PHE A 461 14.46 17.56 -6.00
N ARG A 462 14.07 17.20 -7.22
CA ARG A 462 13.29 18.05 -8.13
C ARG A 462 12.02 17.35 -8.57
N GLN A 463 10.88 18.02 -8.44
CA GLN A 463 9.59 17.50 -8.89
C GLN A 463 9.60 17.26 -10.41
N VAL A 464 9.34 16.02 -10.80
CA VAL A 464 9.22 15.60 -12.20
C VAL A 464 7.91 16.13 -12.77
N ASN A 465 8.00 16.82 -13.91
CA ASN A 465 6.87 17.39 -14.63
C ASN A 465 6.85 16.82 -16.05
N ASP A 466 6.25 15.64 -16.21
CA ASP A 466 6.14 14.93 -17.50
C ASP A 466 5.13 15.62 -18.46
N ASN A 467 5.06 15.17 -19.71
CA ASN A 467 4.24 15.76 -20.77
C ASN A 467 2.73 15.75 -20.44
N PRO A 468 1.93 16.70 -20.99
CA PRO A 468 0.47 16.67 -20.86
C PRO A 468 -0.11 15.35 -21.38
N GLY A 469 -0.93 14.68 -20.57
CA GLY A 469 -1.45 13.33 -20.84
C GLY A 469 -0.71 12.21 -20.12
N SER A 470 0.44 12.48 -19.49
CA SER A 470 1.14 11.54 -18.62
C SER A 470 0.26 11.12 -17.42
N PRO A 471 0.32 9.84 -16.96
CA PRO A 471 -0.42 9.39 -15.78
C PRO A 471 -0.08 10.15 -14.50
N LEU A 472 1.14 10.67 -14.36
CA LEU A 472 1.54 11.55 -13.24
C LEU A 472 0.67 12.82 -13.14
N LYS A 473 0.04 13.24 -14.24
CA LYS A 473 -0.89 14.39 -14.30
C LYS A 473 -2.36 13.99 -14.20
N GLU A 474 -2.69 12.70 -14.10
CA GLU A 474 -4.04 12.28 -13.73
C GLU A 474 -4.33 12.68 -12.28
N ARG A 475 -5.54 13.18 -12.03
CA ARG A 475 -6.00 13.50 -10.67
C ARG A 475 -6.73 12.30 -10.09
N LEU A 476 -6.14 11.70 -9.06
CA LEU A 476 -6.61 10.48 -8.40
C LEU A 476 -7.25 10.79 -7.04
N VAL A 477 -7.95 9.81 -6.47
CA VAL A 477 -8.23 9.73 -5.02
C VAL A 477 -7.29 8.67 -4.43
N GLY A 478 -5.98 8.86 -4.62
CA GLY A 478 -4.94 7.85 -4.36
C GLY A 478 -4.92 7.37 -2.90
N ARG A 479 -4.67 6.07 -2.71
CA ARG A 479 -4.52 5.43 -1.39
C ARG A 479 -3.25 4.58 -1.35
N GLY A 480 -3.39 3.25 -1.32
CA GLY A 480 -2.26 2.33 -1.41
C GLY A 480 -1.46 2.53 -2.70
N LEU A 481 -0.15 2.40 -2.57
CA LEU A 481 0.85 2.56 -3.62
C LEU A 481 1.91 1.49 -3.39
N ALA A 482 2.13 0.63 -4.39
CA ALA A 482 3.14 -0.42 -4.35
C ALA A 482 3.90 -0.51 -5.70
N SER A 483 5.08 -1.12 -5.67
CA SER A 483 5.95 -1.29 -6.84
C SER A 483 6.46 -2.72 -7.00
N ALA A 484 6.74 -3.08 -8.26
CA ALA A 484 7.27 -4.37 -8.71
C ALA A 484 7.84 -4.24 -10.14
N ASP A 485 8.60 -5.21 -10.61
CA ASP A 485 9.09 -5.29 -12.01
C ASP A 485 8.28 -6.37 -12.76
N ILE A 486 7.18 -5.96 -13.41
CA ILE A 486 6.08 -6.87 -13.77
C ILE A 486 6.20 -7.48 -15.18
N ASP A 487 7.08 -6.94 -16.03
CA ASP A 487 7.51 -7.60 -17.28
C ASP A 487 8.97 -8.05 -17.33
N ARG A 488 9.71 -7.90 -16.21
CA ARG A 488 11.10 -8.36 -16.01
C ARG A 488 12.12 -7.65 -16.91
N ASP A 489 11.91 -6.35 -17.13
CA ASP A 489 12.86 -5.47 -17.81
C ASP A 489 13.79 -4.72 -16.84
N GLY A 490 13.38 -4.60 -15.57
CA GLY A 490 14.21 -4.25 -14.42
C GLY A 490 14.17 -2.78 -13.98
N ASP A 491 13.36 -1.94 -14.61
CA ASP A 491 12.79 -0.79 -13.93
C ASP A 491 11.59 -1.21 -13.04
N LEU A 492 11.04 -0.29 -12.25
CA LEU A 492 9.93 -0.59 -11.34
C LEU A 492 8.63 0.05 -11.84
N ASP A 493 7.65 -0.81 -12.12
CA ASP A 493 6.26 -0.47 -12.39
C ASP A 493 5.50 -0.13 -11.11
N ILE A 494 4.36 0.54 -11.26
CA ILE A 494 3.60 1.13 -10.16
C ILE A 494 2.14 0.68 -10.18
N VAL A 495 1.60 0.28 -9.03
CA VAL A 495 0.15 0.12 -8.81
C VAL A 495 -0.35 1.10 -7.76
N ILE A 496 -1.46 1.79 -8.06
CA ILE A 496 -2.12 2.76 -7.18
C ILE A 496 -3.60 2.39 -7.04
N THR A 497 -4.08 2.21 -5.82
CA THR A 497 -5.51 2.13 -5.53
C THR A 497 -6.12 3.51 -5.38
N GLN A 498 -7.44 3.59 -5.52
CA GLN A 498 -8.18 4.84 -5.32
C GLN A 498 -9.44 4.60 -4.48
N ASN A 499 -9.73 5.49 -3.53
CA ASN A 499 -10.92 5.31 -2.71
C ASN A 499 -12.21 5.46 -3.52
N GLY A 500 -13.09 4.44 -3.46
CA GLY A 500 -14.36 4.36 -4.20
C GLY A 500 -14.23 4.25 -5.73
N LEU A 501 -13.01 4.16 -6.27
CA LEU A 501 -12.70 4.30 -7.70
C LEU A 501 -11.87 3.12 -8.24
N ALA A 502 -11.66 3.09 -9.56
CA ALA A 502 -10.84 2.07 -10.20
C ALA A 502 -9.35 2.28 -9.90
N ALA A 503 -8.60 1.20 -9.66
CA ALA A 503 -7.15 1.27 -9.51
C ALA A 503 -6.44 1.72 -10.80
N ARG A 504 -5.15 1.99 -10.69
CA ARG A 504 -4.22 2.22 -11.80
C ARG A 504 -3.06 1.24 -11.72
N LEU A 505 -2.69 0.69 -12.88
CA LEU A 505 -1.44 -0.03 -13.10
C LEU A 505 -0.66 0.73 -14.17
N TRP A 506 0.49 1.25 -13.80
CA TRP A 506 1.35 2.07 -14.62
C TRP A 506 2.63 1.30 -14.95
N ARG A 507 2.84 1.02 -16.24
CA ARG A 507 4.12 0.52 -16.72
C ARG A 507 5.13 1.64 -16.68
N ASN A 508 6.34 1.39 -16.19
CA ASN A 508 7.45 2.32 -16.35
C ASN A 508 7.95 2.31 -17.81
N ASN A 509 8.49 3.43 -18.28
CA ASN A 509 9.12 3.59 -19.60
C ASN A 509 10.44 4.36 -19.47
N ALA A 510 11.07 4.31 -18.29
CA ALA A 510 12.32 4.99 -18.05
C ALA A 510 13.41 4.52 -19.04
N LYS A 511 14.43 5.36 -19.22
CA LYS A 511 15.55 4.99 -20.07
C LYS A 511 16.38 3.94 -19.35
N ARG A 512 16.15 2.66 -19.66
CA ARG A 512 16.86 1.51 -19.05
C ARG A 512 18.35 1.76 -18.86
N HIS A 513 18.77 1.67 -17.60
CA HIS A 513 20.14 1.61 -17.15
C HIS A 513 20.52 0.17 -16.80
N SER A 514 21.78 -0.09 -16.43
CA SER A 514 22.14 -1.44 -15.94
C SER A 514 21.67 -1.63 -14.51
N TRP A 515 21.22 -2.83 -14.16
CA TRP A 515 20.59 -3.12 -12.87
C TRP A 515 20.99 -4.49 -12.33
N VAL A 516 20.70 -4.73 -11.05
CA VAL A 516 20.70 -6.06 -10.45
C VAL A 516 19.47 -6.21 -9.54
N ARG A 517 18.78 -7.35 -9.67
CA ARG A 517 17.65 -7.72 -8.80
C ARG A 517 18.03 -8.94 -7.98
N VAL A 518 17.69 -8.96 -6.70
CA VAL A 518 18.09 -10.02 -5.76
C VAL A 518 16.88 -10.53 -4.99
N GLN A 519 16.48 -11.77 -5.29
CA GLN A 519 15.56 -12.54 -4.45
C GLN A 519 16.37 -13.24 -3.36
N LEU A 520 16.07 -12.94 -2.10
CA LEU A 520 16.74 -13.60 -0.97
C LEU A 520 15.96 -14.84 -0.53
N MET A 521 16.69 -15.84 -0.02
CA MET A 521 16.14 -17.02 0.64
C MET A 521 16.93 -17.36 1.91
N GLY A 522 16.36 -17.08 3.08
CA GLY A 522 16.95 -17.45 4.37
C GLY A 522 17.01 -18.97 4.61
N THR A 523 17.95 -19.39 5.44
CA THR A 523 18.12 -20.79 5.91
C THR A 523 18.41 -20.90 7.41
N ARG A 524 18.94 -19.83 8.00
CA ARG A 524 19.06 -19.59 9.45
C ARG A 524 18.33 -18.31 9.86
N SER A 525 18.32 -17.30 8.99
CA SER A 525 17.38 -16.17 9.02
C SER A 525 16.01 -16.61 8.50
N ASN A 526 14.95 -15.83 8.77
CA ASN A 526 13.63 -16.00 8.16
C ASN A 526 13.70 -16.22 6.63
N ARG A 527 12.86 -17.10 6.08
CA ARG A 527 13.00 -17.54 4.67
C ARG A 527 12.83 -16.40 3.67
N SER A 528 11.92 -15.46 3.91
CA SER A 528 11.74 -14.28 3.04
C SER A 528 12.96 -13.36 2.98
N GLY A 529 13.90 -13.47 3.94
CA GLY A 529 15.10 -12.63 3.99
C GLY A 529 14.82 -11.20 4.46
N TYR A 530 13.68 -10.93 5.09
CA TYR A 530 13.38 -9.62 5.66
C TYR A 530 14.39 -9.26 6.75
N GLY A 531 14.86 -8.01 6.75
CA GLY A 531 15.96 -7.53 7.58
C GLY A 531 17.35 -7.70 6.98
N ALA A 532 17.50 -8.37 5.82
CA ALA A 532 18.78 -8.49 5.14
C ALA A 532 19.18 -7.19 4.43
N VAL A 533 20.47 -6.86 4.45
CA VAL A 533 21.04 -5.69 3.76
C VAL A 533 21.92 -6.13 2.60
N VAL A 534 21.57 -5.68 1.40
CA VAL A 534 22.31 -5.94 0.15
C VAL A 534 23.12 -4.71 -0.23
N LYS A 535 24.42 -4.92 -0.52
CA LYS A 535 25.34 -3.90 -1.02
C LYS A 535 25.90 -4.32 -2.38
N ALA A 536 25.60 -3.55 -3.42
CA ALA A 536 26.21 -3.69 -4.73
C ALA A 536 27.46 -2.79 -4.80
N ILE A 537 28.60 -3.30 -5.27
CA ILE A 537 29.89 -2.59 -5.24
C ILE A 537 30.59 -2.64 -6.61
N ALA A 538 31.01 -1.48 -7.11
CA ALA A 538 31.83 -1.33 -8.32
C ALA A 538 32.89 -0.23 -8.17
N GLY A 539 34.14 -0.62 -7.94
CA GLY A 539 35.29 0.27 -7.79
C GLY A 539 35.19 1.16 -6.56
N LYS A 540 34.63 2.37 -6.74
CA LYS A 540 34.34 3.34 -5.67
C LYS A 540 32.85 3.50 -5.39
N ASN A 541 31.99 3.03 -6.29
CA ASN A 541 30.55 3.15 -6.14
C ASN A 541 30.04 2.03 -5.23
N THR A 542 29.09 2.34 -4.37
CA THR A 542 28.41 1.37 -3.51
C THR A 542 26.96 1.81 -3.36
N TRP A 543 26.03 0.88 -3.58
CA TRP A 543 24.60 1.10 -3.42
C TRP A 543 24.09 0.13 -2.36
N THR A 544 23.39 0.66 -1.34
CA THR A 544 22.83 -0.13 -0.23
C THR A 544 21.30 -0.18 -0.34
N ARG A 545 20.71 -1.34 -0.09
CA ARG A 545 19.26 -1.51 0.13
C ARG A 545 19.03 -2.54 1.23
N MET A 546 18.03 -2.30 2.09
CA MET A 546 17.52 -3.28 3.04
C MET A 546 16.27 -3.94 2.44
N LEU A 547 16.11 -5.25 2.59
CA LEU A 547 14.86 -5.94 2.26
C LEU A 547 13.92 -5.85 3.46
N SER A 548 12.93 -4.95 3.39
CA SER A 548 11.92 -4.74 4.43
C SER A 548 10.51 -5.06 3.94
N SER A 549 9.64 -5.43 4.88
CA SER A 549 8.18 -5.36 4.71
C SER A 549 7.66 -4.14 5.47
N GLY A 550 6.38 -3.80 5.29
CA GLY A 550 5.82 -2.55 5.80
C GLY A 550 6.40 -1.36 5.05
N ARG A 551 5.75 -0.95 3.96
CA ARG A 551 6.16 0.18 3.12
C ARG A 551 4.92 0.86 2.55
N SER A 552 4.97 2.17 2.34
CA SER A 552 3.85 2.97 1.85
C SER A 552 2.63 2.96 2.80
N TYR A 553 1.47 3.35 2.29
CA TYR A 553 0.20 3.35 3.00
C TYR A 553 -0.53 2.02 2.77
N LEU A 554 -0.72 1.24 3.85
CA LEU A 554 -1.52 0.00 3.86
C LEU A 554 -1.04 -1.09 2.85
N SER A 555 0.18 -1.00 2.33
CA SER A 555 0.62 -1.70 1.12
C SER A 555 1.85 -2.59 1.30
N ALA A 556 2.11 -3.45 0.32
CA ALA A 556 3.35 -4.20 0.21
C ALA A 556 3.89 -4.17 -1.23
N CYS A 557 5.16 -3.80 -1.39
CA CYS A 557 5.89 -3.99 -2.65
C CYS A 557 6.37 -5.43 -2.79
N GLU A 558 6.79 -5.79 -4.01
CA GLU A 558 7.42 -7.08 -4.30
C GLU A 558 8.62 -7.36 -3.37
N PRO A 559 8.75 -8.56 -2.78
CA PRO A 559 9.82 -8.90 -1.82
C PRO A 559 11.18 -9.20 -2.50
N VAL A 560 11.58 -8.36 -3.45
CA VAL A 560 12.83 -8.44 -4.22
C VAL A 560 13.60 -7.13 -4.08
N VAL A 561 14.90 -7.21 -3.82
CA VAL A 561 15.77 -6.02 -3.82
C VAL A 561 16.14 -5.65 -5.25
N THR A 562 15.67 -4.50 -5.74
CA THR A 562 16.10 -3.90 -7.02
C THR A 562 17.13 -2.78 -6.76
N ILE A 563 18.22 -2.80 -7.53
CA ILE A 563 19.27 -1.77 -7.51
C ILE A 563 19.61 -1.37 -8.95
N GLY A 564 19.37 -0.11 -9.30
CA GLY A 564 19.94 0.52 -10.49
C GLY A 564 21.43 0.83 -10.28
N LEU A 565 22.20 0.76 -11.36
CA LEU A 565 23.66 0.89 -11.36
C LEU A 565 24.14 2.00 -12.32
N GLY A 566 23.21 2.76 -12.89
CA GLY A 566 23.48 3.84 -13.82
C GLY A 566 24.25 3.37 -15.06
N SER A 567 25.44 3.93 -15.26
CA SER A 567 26.34 3.58 -16.38
C SER A 567 27.27 2.39 -16.11
N THR A 568 27.15 1.75 -14.95
CA THR A 568 28.04 0.67 -14.51
C THR A 568 27.73 -0.64 -15.23
N THR A 569 28.68 -1.15 -16.01
CA THR A 569 28.51 -2.37 -16.83
C THR A 569 28.98 -3.66 -16.14
N GLN A 570 29.61 -3.58 -14.97
CA GLN A 570 30.04 -4.72 -14.17
C GLN A 570 30.10 -4.36 -12.68
N LEU A 571 29.64 -5.26 -11.81
CA LEU A 571 29.89 -5.22 -10.37
C LEU A 571 31.16 -6.01 -10.01
N ASP A 572 31.93 -5.53 -9.04
CA ASP A 572 33.00 -6.33 -8.42
C ASP A 572 32.40 -7.47 -7.60
N ARG A 573 31.34 -7.15 -6.83
CA ARG A 573 30.62 -8.08 -5.97
C ARG A 573 29.28 -7.51 -5.47
N LEU A 574 28.41 -8.42 -5.04
CA LEU A 574 27.39 -8.17 -4.03
C LEU A 574 27.91 -8.64 -2.67
N GLU A 575 27.63 -7.88 -1.61
CA GLU A 575 27.73 -8.30 -0.21
C GLU A 575 26.31 -8.31 0.39
N ILE A 576 25.93 -9.43 1.00
CA ILE A 576 24.63 -9.61 1.64
C ILE A 576 24.88 -9.86 3.13
N THR A 577 24.38 -8.97 3.99
CA THR A 577 24.36 -9.14 5.44
C THR A 577 22.99 -9.69 5.83
N TRP A 578 22.95 -10.91 6.34
CA TRP A 578 21.73 -11.60 6.74
C TRP A 578 21.32 -11.25 8.19
N PRO A 579 20.01 -11.32 8.55
CA PRO A 579 19.53 -11.17 9.93
C PRO A 579 20.25 -12.06 10.95
N SER A 580 20.70 -13.25 10.53
CA SER A 580 21.50 -14.17 11.33
C SER A 580 22.89 -13.64 11.74
N GLY A 581 23.31 -12.47 11.23
CA GLY A 581 24.62 -11.85 11.41
C GLY A 581 25.68 -12.32 10.41
N GLN A 582 25.32 -13.20 9.48
CA GLN A 582 26.24 -13.73 8.47
C GLN A 582 26.41 -12.76 7.30
N VAL A 583 27.65 -12.60 6.81
CA VAL A 583 27.95 -11.89 5.57
C VAL A 583 28.28 -12.90 4.47
N GLN A 584 27.63 -12.76 3.31
CA GLN A 584 27.80 -13.60 2.13
C GLN A 584 28.19 -12.74 0.92
N THR A 585 29.21 -13.15 0.18
CA THR A 585 29.74 -12.39 -0.97
C THR A 585 29.55 -13.15 -2.28
N VAL A 586 28.89 -12.54 -3.25
CA VAL A 586 28.82 -13.03 -4.64
C VAL A 586 29.75 -12.18 -5.49
N LYS A 587 30.88 -12.74 -5.94
CA LYS A 587 31.86 -12.03 -6.78
C LYS A 587 31.42 -11.98 -8.24
N GLN A 588 31.64 -10.85 -8.90
CA GLN A 588 31.35 -10.60 -10.32
C GLN A 588 29.98 -11.15 -10.76
N PRO A 589 28.88 -10.77 -10.10
CA PRO A 589 27.53 -11.22 -10.47
C PRO A 589 27.17 -10.71 -11.88
N PRO A 590 26.39 -11.48 -12.66
CA PRO A 590 25.82 -10.98 -13.90
C PRO A 590 24.82 -9.84 -13.59
N LEU A 591 24.77 -8.86 -14.49
CA LEU A 591 23.81 -7.76 -14.43
C LEU A 591 22.60 -8.05 -15.31
N ASN A 592 21.54 -7.26 -15.14
CA ASN A 592 20.31 -7.31 -15.93
C ASN A 592 19.63 -8.69 -15.86
N THR A 593 19.62 -9.27 -14.65
CA THR A 593 18.99 -10.54 -14.33
C THR A 593 18.60 -10.60 -12.84
N VAL A 594 17.60 -11.44 -12.51
CA VAL A 594 17.17 -11.69 -11.13
C VAL A 594 18.06 -12.80 -10.54
N LEU A 595 18.67 -12.54 -9.39
CA LEU A 595 19.55 -13.46 -8.68
C LEU A 595 18.85 -14.02 -7.45
N THR A 596 18.51 -15.31 -7.46
CA THR A 596 18.09 -16.03 -6.26
C THR A 596 19.32 -16.37 -5.41
N ILE A 597 19.50 -15.65 -4.29
CA ILE A 597 20.62 -15.85 -3.37
C ILE A 597 20.10 -16.51 -2.10
N LYS A 598 20.51 -17.78 -1.89
CA LYS A 598 20.22 -18.54 -0.69
C LYS A 598 21.31 -18.34 0.37
N GLU A 599 20.90 -18.15 1.62
CA GLU A 599 21.78 -18.05 2.80
C GLU A 599 22.58 -19.35 2.94
N GLN A 600 23.90 -19.24 2.86
CA GLN A 600 24.83 -20.37 3.01
C GLN A 600 25.01 -20.74 4.49
N ALA A 601 25.44 -21.96 4.80
CA ALA A 601 25.97 -22.24 6.13
C ALA A 601 27.27 -21.44 6.38
N PRO A 602 27.62 -21.09 7.62
CA PRO A 602 28.92 -20.50 7.93
C PRO A 602 30.07 -21.40 7.45
N ALA A 603 31.16 -20.79 6.98
CA ALA A 603 32.39 -21.52 6.71
C ALA A 603 32.99 -22.03 8.04
N SER A 604 33.14 -23.35 8.12
CA SER A 604 33.63 -24.12 9.27
C SER A 604 35.15 -24.09 9.42
#